data_AF-A0A1Y4WAY3-F1
#
_entry.id   AF-A0A1Y4WAY3-F1
#
_cell.length_a   1.000
_cell.length_b   1.000
_cell.length_c   1.000
_cell.angle_alpha   90.00
_cell.angle_beta   90.00
_cell.angle_gamma   90.00
#
_symmetry.space_group_name_H-M   'P 1'
#
loop_
_entity.id
_entity.type
_entity.pdbx_description
1 polymer ?
#
loop_
_entity_poly.entity_id
_entity_poly.type
_entity_poly.pdbx_seq_one_letter_code
_entity_poly.pdbx_strand_id
1 'polypeptide(L)'
;MVALPHSADHACPLSEQAGMPVDMVVIGTCTNGRISDFEAVDTVLQSCTGPFRTETLVIPASRTIYREMLARGYAARLLERGAMILPPSCGPCCGSSPGVPRDGLRVVSTANRNFLGRMGNASADIYLTSPAVAAATALRGCLTDPKELMEHVSVPLAPSPLP
;
A
#
# COMPACT_ATOMS: atom_id res chain seq x y z
N MET A 1 8.47 3.62 11.26
CA MET A 1 7.55 3.13 12.31
C MET A 1 6.45 2.33 11.67
N VAL A 2 5.94 1.32 12.37
CA VAL A 2 4.76 0.55 12.02
C VAL A 2 3.90 0.39 13.28
N ALA A 3 2.60 0.59 13.17
CA ALA A 3 1.67 0.28 14.26
C ALA A 3 1.22 -1.18 14.13
N LEU A 4 1.40 -1.95 15.20
CA LEU A 4 1.07 -3.35 15.28
C LEU A 4 -0.42 -3.56 15.60
N PRO A 5 -1.02 -4.68 15.18
CA PRO A 5 -2.33 -5.08 15.63
C PRO A 5 -2.40 -5.15 17.17
N HIS A 6 -3.52 -4.82 17.83
CA HIS A 6 -4.76 -4.20 17.34
C HIS A 6 -4.93 -2.78 17.90
N SER A 7 -3.82 -2.05 18.06
CA SER A 7 -3.86 -0.68 18.59
C SER A 7 -2.91 0.22 17.81
N ALA A 8 -3.40 1.40 17.43
CA ALA A 8 -2.59 2.39 16.73
C ALA A 8 -1.46 2.93 17.62
N ASP A 9 -1.63 2.87 18.94
CA ASP A 9 -0.64 3.31 19.92
C ASP A 9 0.49 2.27 20.09
N HIS A 10 0.27 1.04 19.63
CA HIS A 10 1.28 -0.03 19.70
C HIS A 10 2.22 0.06 18.49
N ALA A 11 3.07 1.09 18.46
CA ALA A 11 3.99 1.33 17.35
C ALA A 11 5.43 0.98 17.69
N CYS A 12 6.12 0.34 16.74
CA CYS A 12 7.54 0.01 16.84
C CYS A 12 8.32 0.54 15.62
N PRO A 13 9.66 0.64 15.71
CA PRO A 13 10.53 0.80 14.57
C PRO A 13 10.25 -0.25 13.48
N LEU A 14 10.41 0.15 12.21
CA LEU A 14 10.17 -0.74 11.08
C LEU A 14 11.13 -1.95 11.09
N SER A 15 12.37 -1.71 11.55
CA SER A 15 13.43 -2.71 11.68
C SER A 15 13.06 -3.89 12.57
N GLU A 16 12.17 -3.72 13.54
CA GLU A 16 11.75 -4.80 14.45
C GLU A 16 10.78 -5.80 13.79
N GLN A 17 10.14 -5.40 12.69
CA GLN A 17 9.18 -6.23 11.95
C GLN A 17 9.60 -6.41 10.48
N ALA A 18 10.84 -6.05 10.15
CA ALA A 18 11.37 -6.17 8.79
C ALA A 18 11.30 -7.62 8.31
N GLY A 19 10.84 -7.82 7.08
CA GLY A 19 10.70 -9.16 6.50
C GLY A 19 9.45 -9.93 6.94
N MET A 20 8.60 -9.37 7.80
CA MET A 20 7.30 -9.97 8.13
C MET A 20 6.47 -10.15 6.84
N PRO A 21 6.02 -11.38 6.51
CA PRO A 21 5.19 -11.61 5.33
C PRO A 21 3.90 -10.80 5.37
N VAL A 22 3.52 -10.23 4.22
CA VAL A 22 2.30 -9.43 4.05
C VAL A 22 1.52 -9.99 2.88
N ASP A 23 0.23 -10.23 3.08
CA ASP A 23 -0.63 -10.81 2.05
C ASP A 23 -1.35 -9.73 1.25
N MET A 24 -1.71 -8.64 1.94
CA MET A 24 -2.55 -7.59 1.40
C MET A 24 -2.03 -6.21 1.79
N VAL A 25 -2.06 -5.27 0.85
CA VAL A 25 -1.69 -3.88 1.05
C VAL A 25 -2.85 -2.96 0.64
N VAL A 26 -3.19 -2.01 1.51
CA VAL A 26 -4.22 -1.00 1.26
C VAL A 26 -3.57 0.38 1.29
N ILE A 27 -3.47 1.01 0.12
CA ILE A 27 -2.89 2.34 -0.08
C ILE A 27 -4.01 3.34 -0.36
N GLY A 28 -4.06 4.39 0.43
CA GLY A 28 -5.04 5.45 0.27
C GLY A 28 -6.28 5.22 1.12
N THR A 29 -6.60 6.23 1.92
CA THR A 29 -7.82 6.36 2.73
C THR A 29 -8.14 7.85 2.88
N CYS A 30 -9.15 8.21 3.67
CA CYS A 30 -9.36 9.60 4.06
C CYS A 30 -8.13 10.26 4.74
N THR A 31 -7.21 9.46 5.30
CA THR A 31 -6.02 9.96 6.00
C THR A 31 -4.84 10.13 5.05
N ASN A 32 -4.56 9.14 4.19
CA ASN A 32 -3.34 9.06 3.38
C ASN A 32 -3.61 8.78 1.89
N GLY A 33 -4.69 9.36 1.35
CA GLY A 33 -5.06 9.27 -0.06
C GLY A 33 -4.97 10.59 -0.81
N ARG A 34 -4.09 11.51 -0.41
CA ARG A 34 -3.85 12.80 -1.09
C ARG A 34 -2.87 12.62 -2.24
N ILE A 35 -2.74 13.64 -3.10
CA ILE A 35 -1.84 13.53 -4.26
C ILE A 35 -0.37 13.37 -3.84
N SER A 36 0.06 14.03 -2.76
CA SER A 36 1.40 13.90 -2.20
C SER A 36 1.70 12.48 -1.69
N ASP A 37 0.68 11.77 -1.20
CA ASP A 37 0.82 10.38 -0.78
C ASP A 37 1.09 9.48 -1.99
N PHE A 38 0.35 9.70 -3.09
CA PHE A 38 0.56 8.96 -4.34
C PHE A 38 1.86 9.32 -5.05
N GLU A 39 2.36 10.54 -4.90
CA GLU A 39 3.68 10.94 -5.38
C GLU A 39 4.81 10.20 -4.62
N ALA A 40 4.66 10.03 -3.31
CA ALA A 40 5.59 9.21 -2.52
C ALA A 40 5.55 7.73 -2.93
N VAL A 41 4.35 7.19 -3.17
CA VAL A 41 4.18 5.83 -3.71
C VAL A 41 4.85 5.71 -5.07
N ASP A 42 4.62 6.67 -5.97
CA ASP A 42 5.19 6.66 -7.31
C ASP A 42 6.72 6.69 -7.31
N THR A 43 7.31 7.47 -6.41
CA THR A 43 8.77 7.52 -6.21
C THR A 43 9.34 6.14 -5.87
N VAL A 44 8.62 5.36 -5.05
CA VAL A 44 9.00 3.98 -4.72
C VAL A 44 8.74 3.03 -5.91
N LEU A 45 7.69 3.24 -6.70
CA LEU A 45 7.44 2.42 -7.90
C LEU A 45 8.46 2.63 -9.01
N GLN A 46 9.13 3.78 -9.04
CA GLN A 46 10.20 4.07 -10.00
C GLN A 46 11.53 3.38 -9.64
N SER A 47 11.74 3.01 -8.36
CA SER A 47 12.96 2.31 -7.93
C SER A 47 12.94 0.80 -8.21
N CYS A 48 11.78 0.23 -8.56
CA CYS A 48 11.65 -1.19 -8.86
C CYS A 48 10.67 -1.45 -10.01
N THR A 49 11.01 -2.38 -10.90
CA THR A 49 10.23 -2.65 -12.12
C THR A 49 9.37 -3.92 -12.07
N GLY A 50 9.32 -4.60 -10.92
CA GLY A 50 8.51 -5.81 -10.74
C GLY A 50 7.02 -5.54 -10.46
N PRO A 51 6.14 -6.55 -10.64
CA PRO A 51 4.75 -6.46 -10.20
C PRO A 51 4.67 -6.47 -8.66
N PHE A 52 3.51 -6.08 -8.13
CA PHE A 52 3.21 -6.29 -6.72
C PHE A 52 3.13 -7.77 -6.39
N ARG A 53 3.70 -8.13 -5.24
CA ARG A 53 3.73 -9.49 -4.69
C ARG A 53 2.58 -9.75 -3.71
N THR A 54 1.83 -8.71 -3.36
CA THR A 54 0.68 -8.74 -2.46
C THR A 54 -0.59 -8.34 -3.20
N GLU A 55 -1.75 -8.74 -2.69
CA GLU A 55 -3.03 -8.15 -3.10
C GLU A 55 -3.01 -6.66 -2.74
N THR A 56 -3.04 -5.78 -3.75
CA THR A 56 -2.81 -4.34 -3.52
C THR A 56 -4.03 -3.53 -3.93
N LEU A 57 -4.69 -2.91 -2.95
CA LEU A 57 -5.81 -2.01 -3.16
C LEU A 57 -5.36 -0.56 -3.09
N VAL A 58 -5.81 0.25 -4.04
CA VAL A 58 -5.52 1.68 -4.11
C VAL A 58 -6.82 2.46 -4.05
N ILE A 59 -7.00 3.30 -3.02
CA ILE A 59 -8.23 4.07 -2.82
C ILE A 59 -7.89 5.58 -2.73
N PRO A 60 -8.09 6.35 -3.80
CA PRO A 60 -7.91 7.81 -3.75
C PRO A 60 -8.90 8.46 -2.79
N ALA A 61 -8.47 9.50 -2.06
CA ALA A 61 -9.31 10.14 -1.04
C ALA A 61 -10.53 10.89 -1.63
N SER A 62 -10.46 11.31 -2.89
CA SER A 62 -11.57 12.01 -3.56
C SER A 62 -11.50 11.83 -5.08
N ARG A 63 -12.59 12.18 -5.77
CA ARG A 63 -12.64 12.21 -7.25
C ARG A 63 -11.62 13.16 -7.84
N THR A 64 -11.36 14.30 -7.18
CA THR A 64 -10.35 15.27 -7.61
C THR A 64 -8.95 14.66 -7.57
N ILE A 65 -8.60 13.97 -6.48
CA ILE A 65 -7.32 13.28 -6.39
C ILE A 65 -7.22 12.16 -7.42
N TYR A 66 -8.30 11.40 -7.62
CA TYR A 66 -8.28 10.34 -8.62
C TYR A 66 -8.05 10.88 -10.04
N ARG A 67 -8.73 11.98 -10.41
CA ARG A 67 -8.51 12.65 -11.69
C ARG A 67 -7.06 13.13 -11.84
N GLU A 68 -6.47 13.67 -10.78
CA GLU A 68 -5.08 14.12 -10.77
C GLU A 68 -4.10 12.93 -10.93
N MET A 69 -4.36 11.80 -10.26
CA MET A 69 -3.57 10.57 -10.45
C MET A 69 -3.60 10.06 -11.89
N LEU A 70 -4.75 10.17 -12.56
CA LEU A 70 -4.88 9.83 -13.97
C LEU A 70 -4.05 10.78 -14.84
N ALA A 71 -4.16 12.10 -14.60
CA ALA A 71 -3.43 13.12 -15.34
C ALA A 71 -1.90 12.99 -15.20
N ARG A 72 -1.40 12.59 -14.02
CA ARG A 72 0.03 12.37 -13.74
C ARG A 72 0.55 10.98 -14.12
N GLY A 73 -0.33 10.09 -14.57
CA GLY A 73 0.01 8.72 -14.93
C GLY A 73 0.27 7.77 -13.73
N TYR A 74 0.04 8.22 -12.49
CA TYR A 74 0.19 7.37 -11.29
C TYR A 74 -0.75 6.16 -11.35
N ALA A 75 -1.99 6.37 -11.78
CA ALA A 75 -2.97 5.31 -11.91
C ALA A 75 -2.52 4.23 -12.92
N ALA A 76 -1.97 4.63 -14.06
CA ALA A 76 -1.47 3.70 -15.07
C ALA A 76 -0.34 2.82 -14.50
N ARG A 77 0.66 3.43 -13.86
CA ARG A 77 1.79 2.70 -13.26
C ARG A 77 1.34 1.74 -12.16
N LEU A 78 0.37 2.14 -11.33
CA LEU A 78 -0.20 1.25 -10.31
C LEU A 78 -0.91 0.04 -10.95
N LEU A 79 -1.70 0.26 -12.00
CA LEU A 79 -2.39 -0.81 -12.73
C LEU A 79 -1.40 -1.76 -13.42
N GLU A 80 -0.34 -1.23 -14.04
CA GLU A 80 0.75 -2.02 -14.65
C GLU A 80 1.46 -2.92 -13.64
N ARG A 81 1.51 -2.50 -12.37
CA ARG A 81 2.07 -3.29 -11.26
C ARG A 81 1.08 -4.34 -10.70
N GLY A 82 -0.16 -4.36 -11.18
CA GLY A 82 -1.21 -5.29 -10.72
C GLY A 82 -2.06 -4.77 -9.56
N ALA A 83 -2.05 -3.47 -9.28
CA ALA A 83 -2.93 -2.90 -8.26
C ALA A 83 -4.39 -2.88 -8.71
N MET A 84 -5.32 -3.03 -7.76
CA MET A 84 -6.74 -2.76 -7.98
C MET A 84 -7.07 -1.36 -7.47
N ILE A 85 -7.41 -0.45 -8.40
CA ILE A 85 -7.85 0.90 -8.05
C ILE A 85 -9.35 0.88 -7.78
N LEU A 86 -9.73 1.19 -6.55
CA LEU A 86 -11.12 1.29 -6.13
C LEU A 86 -11.66 2.72 -6.29
N PRO A 87 -12.97 2.90 -6.46
CA PRO A 87 -13.56 4.23 -6.49
C PRO A 87 -13.30 4.98 -5.16
N PRO A 88 -13.17 6.32 -5.19
CA PRO A 88 -12.99 7.13 -3.99
C PRO A 88 -14.09 6.83 -2.97
N SER A 89 -13.68 6.25 -1.84
CA SER A 89 -14.57 5.75 -0.80
C SER A 89 -13.78 5.52 0.50
N CYS A 90 -14.43 5.01 1.53
CA CYS A 90 -13.74 4.54 2.73
C CYS A 90 -13.00 3.21 2.51
N GLY A 91 -13.20 2.53 1.37
CA GLY A 91 -12.65 1.19 1.12
C GLY A 91 -12.99 0.20 2.25
N PRO A 92 -12.08 -0.74 2.58
CA PRO A 92 -12.32 -1.69 3.66
C PRO A 92 -12.17 -1.07 5.06
N CYS A 93 -11.88 0.23 5.22
CA CYS A 93 -11.58 0.86 6.52
C CYS A 93 -12.70 0.68 7.58
N CYS A 94 -13.95 0.47 7.16
CA CYS A 94 -15.09 0.20 8.04
C CYS A 94 -15.72 -1.19 7.80
N GLY A 95 -15.12 -2.03 6.95
CA GLY A 95 -15.67 -3.35 6.58
C GLY A 95 -16.95 -3.30 5.72
N SER A 96 -17.43 -2.12 5.33
CA SER A 96 -18.69 -1.95 4.58
C SER A 96 -18.49 -1.72 3.08
N SER A 97 -17.25 -1.73 2.59
CA SER A 97 -16.93 -1.55 1.16
C SER A 97 -16.04 -2.70 0.66
N PRO A 98 -15.90 -2.88 -0.67
CA PRO A 98 -15.06 -3.92 -1.25
C PRO A 98 -13.62 -3.90 -0.72
N GLY A 99 -13.00 -5.08 -0.66
CA GLY A 99 -11.64 -5.25 -0.16
C GLY A 99 -11.55 -5.70 1.31
N VAL A 100 -12.62 -6.28 1.87
CA VAL A 100 -12.57 -6.92 3.19
C VAL A 100 -11.55 -8.06 3.16
N PRO A 101 -10.55 -8.09 4.07
CA PRO A 101 -9.54 -9.14 4.07
C PRO A 101 -10.13 -10.50 4.44
N ARG A 102 -9.56 -11.56 3.86
CA ARG A 102 -9.87 -12.96 4.21
C ARG A 102 -9.28 -13.32 5.58
N ASP A 103 -9.71 -14.45 6.12
CA ASP A 103 -9.26 -14.96 7.41
C ASP A 103 -7.74 -15.21 7.39
N GLY A 104 -7.05 -14.79 8.45
CA GLY A 104 -5.62 -15.02 8.65
C GLY A 104 -4.69 -14.16 7.81
N LEU A 105 -5.21 -13.22 7.01
CA LEU A 105 -4.36 -12.32 6.21
C LEU A 105 -3.70 -11.26 7.09
N ARG A 106 -2.42 -11.01 6.80
CA ARG A 106 -1.70 -9.83 7.30
C ARG A 106 -1.86 -8.69 6.30
N VAL A 107 -2.50 -7.63 6.77
CA VAL A 107 -2.82 -6.44 5.99
C VAL A 107 -1.94 -5.29 6.42
N VAL A 108 -1.22 -4.68 5.48
CA VAL A 108 -0.57 -3.38 5.71
C VAL A 108 -1.44 -2.29 5.12
N SER A 109 -1.78 -1.30 5.93
CA SER A 109 -2.75 -0.26 5.55
C SER A 109 -2.22 1.14 5.86
N THR A 110 -2.54 2.09 4.98
CA THR A 110 -2.34 3.52 5.23
C THR A 110 -3.61 4.15 5.85
N ALA A 111 -4.38 3.38 6.60
CA ALA A 111 -5.48 3.85 7.43
C ALA A 111 -4.95 4.41 8.77
N ASN A 112 -5.84 4.98 9.57
CA ASN A 112 -5.52 5.53 10.89
C ASN A 112 -5.94 4.63 12.06
N ARG A 113 -6.63 3.51 11.82
CA ARG A 113 -7.19 2.62 12.85
C ARG A 113 -7.03 1.16 12.45
N ASN A 114 -6.65 0.32 13.41
CA ASN A 114 -6.39 -1.11 13.21
C ASN A 114 -6.92 -2.00 14.36
N PHE A 115 -7.96 -1.54 15.08
CA PHE A 115 -8.58 -2.37 16.10
C PHE A 115 -9.16 -3.67 15.52
N LEU A 116 -9.34 -4.68 16.38
CA LEU A 116 -9.82 -6.00 15.98
C LEU A 116 -11.14 -5.89 15.20
N GLY A 117 -11.21 -6.50 14.01
CA GLY A 117 -12.40 -6.47 13.16
C GLY A 117 -12.63 -5.15 12.43
N ARG A 118 -11.69 -4.19 12.49
CA ARG A 118 -11.88 -2.86 11.87
C ARG A 118 -12.20 -2.92 10.39
N MET A 119 -11.55 -3.83 9.66
CA MET A 119 -11.78 -4.00 8.23
C MET A 119 -12.92 -4.97 7.90
N GLY A 120 -13.78 -5.30 8.86
CA GLY A 120 -14.92 -6.21 8.70
C GLY A 120 -14.62 -7.65 9.11
N ASN A 121 -13.35 -8.05 9.07
CA ASN A 121 -12.92 -9.38 9.50
C ASN A 121 -12.06 -9.31 10.77
N ALA A 122 -12.49 -9.99 11.83
CA ALA A 122 -11.76 -10.05 13.11
C ALA A 122 -10.56 -11.00 13.07
N SER A 123 -10.48 -11.89 12.09
CA SER A 123 -9.37 -12.84 11.93
C SER A 123 -8.22 -12.28 11.07
N ALA A 124 -8.28 -11.01 10.67
CA ALA A 124 -7.22 -10.34 9.91
C ALA A 124 -6.38 -9.43 10.81
N ASP A 125 -5.07 -9.46 10.61
CA ASP A 125 -4.10 -8.64 11.34
C ASP A 125 -3.79 -7.37 10.55
N ILE A 126 -4.09 -6.21 11.11
CA ILE A 126 -3.94 -4.92 10.43
C ILE A 126 -2.77 -4.13 11.01
N TYR A 127 -1.78 -3.86 10.17
CA TYR A 127 -0.61 -3.05 10.46
C TYR A 127 -0.77 -1.68 9.81
N LEU A 128 -0.43 -0.61 10.53
CA LEU A 128 -0.52 0.76 9.99
C LEU A 128 0.85 1.31 9.66
N THR A 129 1.00 1.92 8.49
CA THR A 129 2.25 2.55 8.08
C THR A 129 2.03 3.65 7.04
N SER A 130 3.12 4.29 6.62
CA SER A 130 3.10 5.35 5.62
C SER A 130 2.92 4.79 4.18
N PRO A 131 2.43 5.61 3.23
CA PRO A 131 2.27 5.19 1.84
C PRO A 131 3.56 4.67 1.19
N ALA A 132 4.72 5.26 1.50
CA ALA A 132 6.00 4.82 0.96
C ALA A 132 6.38 3.41 1.45
N VAL A 133 6.20 3.12 2.74
CA VAL A 133 6.45 1.79 3.31
C VAL A 133 5.45 0.77 2.76
N ALA A 134 4.18 1.15 2.63
CA ALA A 134 3.15 0.30 2.04
C ALA A 134 3.48 -0.07 0.59
N ALA A 135 3.93 0.89 -0.23
CA ALA A 135 4.36 0.64 -1.61
C ALA A 135 5.58 -0.29 -1.69
N ALA A 136 6.60 -0.07 -0.85
CA ALA A 136 7.77 -0.94 -0.79
C ALA A 136 7.40 -2.36 -0.37
N THR A 137 6.51 -2.48 0.61
CA THR A 137 5.95 -3.75 1.09
C THR A 137 5.19 -4.48 -0.01
N ALA A 138 4.36 -3.77 -0.78
CA ALA A 138 3.61 -4.36 -1.89
C ALA A 138 4.52 -4.93 -2.98
N LEU A 139 5.64 -4.28 -3.27
CA LEU A 139 6.63 -4.75 -4.25
C LEU A 139 7.42 -5.98 -3.75
N ARG A 140 7.63 -6.09 -2.43
CA ARG A 140 8.50 -7.12 -1.83
C ARG A 140 7.75 -8.32 -1.26
N GLY A 141 6.47 -8.17 -0.93
CA GLY A 141 5.66 -9.24 -0.31
C GLY A 141 5.87 -9.36 1.20
N CYS A 142 6.66 -8.48 1.78
CA CYS A 142 6.95 -8.44 3.21
C CYS A 142 7.23 -7.00 3.64
N LEU A 143 7.06 -6.73 4.94
CA LEU A 143 7.25 -5.40 5.49
C LEU A 143 8.68 -4.92 5.24
N THR A 144 8.82 -3.86 4.45
CA THR A 144 10.13 -3.42 3.90
C THR A 144 10.32 -1.91 4.05
N ASP A 145 11.53 -1.47 4.40
CA ASP A 145 11.89 -0.05 4.36
C ASP A 145 12.04 0.43 2.90
N PRO A 146 11.38 1.53 2.48
CA PRO A 146 11.53 2.04 1.12
C PRO A 146 12.98 2.37 0.74
N LYS A 147 13.84 2.70 1.72
CA LYS A 147 15.27 2.98 1.46
C LYS A 147 16.00 1.79 0.86
N GLU A 148 15.66 0.57 1.26
CA GLU A 148 16.26 -0.66 0.72
C GLU A 148 16.02 -0.81 -0.79
N LEU A 149 14.94 -0.23 -1.32
CA LEU A 149 14.65 -0.23 -2.75
C LEU A 149 15.32 0.94 -3.48
N MET A 150 15.49 2.07 -2.81
CA MET A 150 16.03 3.30 -3.39
C MET A 150 17.58 3.29 -3.47
N GLU A 151 18.26 2.51 -2.63
CA GLU A 151 19.72 2.37 -2.67
C GLU A 151 20.23 1.55 -3.88
N HIS A 152 19.37 0.77 -4.54
CA HIS A 152 19.73 -0.06 -5.70
C HIS A 152 19.49 0.60 -7.08
N VAL A 153 19.17 1.90 -7.12
CA VAL A 153 18.83 2.65 -8.35
C VAL A 153 20.08 3.08 -9.14
N SER A 154 20.99 2.15 -9.43
CA SER A 154 22.15 2.40 -10.31
C SER A 154 22.27 1.38 -11.44
N VAL A 155 21.15 1.00 -12.09
CA VAL A 155 21.21 0.48 -13.47
C VAL A 155 19.96 0.95 -14.23
N PRO A 156 20.09 1.67 -15.37
CA PRO A 156 18.95 1.98 -16.21
C PRO A 156 18.40 0.69 -16.82
N LEU A 157 17.10 0.42 -16.62
CA LEU A 157 16.43 -0.71 -17.24
C LEU A 157 16.32 -0.47 -18.76
N ALA A 158 16.89 -1.38 -19.55
CA ALA A 158 16.64 -1.45 -20.97
C ALA A 158 15.15 -1.75 -21.22
N PRO A 159 14.54 -1.21 -22.29
CA PRO A 159 13.14 -1.47 -22.61
C PRO A 159 12.96 -2.96 -22.91
N SER A 160 12.05 -3.60 -22.17
CA SER A 160 11.61 -4.96 -22.46
C SER A 160 10.95 -5.01 -23.84
N PRO A 161 11.26 -5.98 -24.71
CA PRO A 161 10.50 -6.19 -25.92
C PRO A 161 9.11 -6.68 -25.52
N LEU A 162 8.08 -5.95 -25.94
CA LEU A 162 6.71 -6.46 -25.95
C LEU A 162 6.59 -7.56 -27.02
N PRO A 163 5.68 -8.54 -26.83
CA PRO A 163 5.46 -9.64 -27.78
C PRO A 163 4.88 -9.19 -29.12
#